data_AF-A0A1I1M7Q5-F1
#
_entry.id   AF-A0A1I1M7Q5-F1
#
_cell.length_a   1.000
_cell.length_b   1.000
_cell.length_c   1.000
_cell.angle_alpha   90.00
_cell.angle_beta   90.00
_cell.angle_gamma   90.00
#
_symmetry.space_group_name_H-M   'P 1'
#
loop_
_entity.id
_entity.type
_entity.pdbx_description
1 polymer ?
#
loop_
_entity_poly.entity_id
_entity_poly.type
_entity_poly.pdbx_seq_one_letter_code
_entity_poly.pdbx_strand_id
1 'polypeptide(L)'
;MAIKTEKLQEGWVVFTRFYCKEGFWDRVIGDQANNPNNPHKSNISLNSFESYWRCNTGKWIEQSCLSPRNSILPMINEFGEEFTAEEILDELQRINPIISYEYEDEN
;
A
#
# COMPACT_ATOMS: atom_id res chain seq x y z
N MET A 1 -18.63 -9.11 1.33
CA MET A 1 -19.42 -7.87 1.47
C MET A 1 -18.48 -6.73 1.05
N ALA A 2 -18.75 -5.46 1.35
CA ALA A 2 -17.79 -4.40 1.03
C ALA A 2 -16.89 -4.17 2.24
N ILE A 3 -15.57 -4.28 2.05
CA ILE A 3 -14.60 -4.02 3.11
C ILE A 3 -14.77 -2.62 3.70
N LYS A 4 -14.58 -2.51 5.01
CA LYS A 4 -14.63 -1.21 5.70
C LYS A 4 -13.44 -0.38 5.25
N THR A 5 -13.70 0.88 4.90
CA THR A 5 -12.66 1.85 4.52
C THR A 5 -12.77 3.15 5.29
N GLU A 6 -11.64 3.84 5.44
CA GLU A 6 -11.57 5.12 6.15
C GLU A 6 -10.51 6.03 5.51
N LYS A 7 -10.78 7.33 5.42
CA LYS A 7 -9.77 8.31 4.98
C LYS A 7 -9.05 8.87 6.20
N LEU A 8 -7.74 8.82 6.17
CA LEU A 8 -6.86 9.24 7.26
C LEU A 8 -5.77 10.17 6.74
N GLN A 9 -5.06 10.82 7.66
CA GLN A 9 -3.94 11.70 7.36
C GLN A 9 -2.83 11.51 8.40
N GLU A 10 -1.60 11.34 7.92
CA GLU A 10 -0.39 11.30 8.73
C GLU A 10 0.62 12.31 8.17
N GLY A 11 0.93 13.35 8.94
CA GLY A 11 1.72 14.48 8.45
C GLY A 11 1.07 15.13 7.23
N TRP A 12 1.78 15.15 6.10
CA TRP A 12 1.29 15.69 4.83
C TRP A 12 0.61 14.63 3.95
N VAL A 13 0.70 13.34 4.30
CA VAL A 13 0.19 12.22 3.51
C VAL A 13 -1.27 11.96 3.87
N VAL A 14 -2.16 12.08 2.88
CA VAL A 14 -3.59 11.72 3.01
C VAL A 14 -3.80 10.39 2.30
N PHE A 15 -4.37 9.41 2.99
CA PHE A 15 -4.50 8.04 2.49
C PHE A 15 -5.85 7.42 2.83
N THR A 16 -6.17 6.31 2.16
CA THR A 16 -7.34 5.48 2.46
C THR A 16 -6.87 4.19 3.13
N ARG A 17 -7.43 3.89 4.29
CA ARG A 17 -7.27 2.63 5.01
C ARG A 17 -8.34 1.64 4.59
N PHE A 18 -7.94 0.40 4.38
CA PHE A 18 -8.76 -0.75 4.04
C PHE A 18 -8.59 -1.77 5.17
N TYR A 19 -9.65 -1.97 5.94
CA TYR A 19 -9.61 -2.89 7.07
C TYR A 19 -9.77 -4.32 6.59
N CYS A 20 -8.87 -5.19 7.05
CA CYS A 20 -8.94 -6.63 6.82
C CYS A 20 -9.56 -7.33 8.04
N LYS A 21 -9.67 -8.67 8.00
CA LYS A 21 -10.10 -9.50 9.14
C LYS A 21 -9.31 -9.15 10.39
N GLU A 22 -7.99 -9.05 10.23
CA GLU A 22 -7.06 -8.46 11.18
C GLU A 22 -6.03 -7.60 10.41
N GLY A 23 -5.60 -6.50 11.03
CA GLY A 23 -4.73 -5.52 10.39
C GLY A 23 -5.44 -4.67 9.33
N PHE A 24 -4.64 -3.96 8.53
CA PHE A 24 -5.15 -3.09 7.48
C PHE A 24 -4.11 -2.85 6.38
N TRP A 25 -4.62 -2.42 5.22
CA TRP A 25 -3.81 -1.86 4.15
C TRP A 25 -4.09 -0.38 4.01
N ASP A 26 -3.04 0.43 3.88
CA ASP A 26 -3.19 1.84 3.57
C ASP A 26 -2.78 2.11 2.12
N ARG A 27 -3.51 3.00 1.45
CA ARG A 27 -3.23 3.43 0.07
C ARG A 27 -3.18 4.95 -0.04
N VAL A 28 -2.14 5.46 -0.67
CA VAL A 28 -2.10 6.83 -1.19
C VAL A 28 -2.05 6.80 -2.71
N ILE A 29 -2.75 7.76 -3.33
CA ILE A 29 -2.65 8.05 -4.77
C ILE A 29 -2.27 9.52 -4.87
N GLY A 30 -1.18 9.81 -5.57
CA GLY A 30 -0.69 11.18 -5.65
C GLY A 30 0.25 11.38 -6.83
N ASP A 31 0.74 12.61 -6.97
CA ASP A 31 1.76 12.93 -7.96
C ASP A 31 3.03 12.10 -7.71
N GLN A 32 3.68 11.60 -8.75
CA GLN A 32 4.86 10.75 -8.70
C GLN A 32 6.05 11.43 -8.00
N ALA A 33 6.10 12.78 -7.97
CA ALA A 33 7.11 13.50 -7.20
C ALA A 33 6.92 13.38 -5.68
N ASN A 34 5.77 12.89 -5.22
CA ASN A 34 5.40 12.81 -3.81
C ASN A 34 5.50 11.38 -3.29
N ASN A 35 6.71 10.97 -2.90
CA ASN A 35 6.93 9.73 -2.18
C ASN A 35 6.48 9.89 -0.72
N PRO A 36 5.50 9.10 -0.23
CA PRO A 36 4.96 9.22 1.13
C PRO A 36 5.94 8.82 2.24
N ASN A 37 7.07 8.18 1.91
CA ASN A 37 8.15 7.94 2.87
C ASN A 37 8.97 9.21 3.17
N ASN A 38 8.82 10.28 2.38
CA ASN A 38 9.53 11.53 2.62
C ASN A 38 8.83 12.35 3.72
N PRO A 39 9.58 13.08 4.56
CA PRO A 39 9.00 13.88 5.65
C PRO A 39 8.15 15.07 5.16
N HIS A 40 8.33 15.50 3.90
CA HIS A 40 7.65 16.64 3.32
C HIS A 40 7.18 16.36 1.89
N LYS A 41 6.08 17.01 1.50
CA LYS A 41 5.55 17.01 0.14
C LYS A 41 6.52 17.74 -0.80
N SER A 42 6.71 17.21 -2.01
CA SER A 42 7.45 17.91 -3.06
C SER A 42 6.70 19.15 -3.53
N ASN A 43 7.46 20.20 -3.87
CA ASN A 43 6.92 21.40 -4.52
C ASN A 43 6.84 21.24 -6.06
N ILE A 44 7.34 20.13 -6.59
CA ILE A 44 7.28 19.80 -8.01
C ILE A 44 5.97 19.04 -8.28
N SER A 45 5.31 19.40 -9.38
CA SER A 45 4.15 18.69 -9.91
C SER A 45 4.54 18.11 -11.26
N LEU A 46 4.61 16.79 -11.35
CA LEU A 46 4.92 16.10 -12.60
C LEU A 46 3.65 15.84 -13.44
N ASN A 47 2.46 15.96 -12.84
CA ASN A 47 1.18 15.59 -13.44
C ASN A 47 1.15 14.10 -13.87
N SER A 48 1.97 13.28 -13.21
CA SER A 48 2.01 11.82 -13.34
C SER A 48 1.57 11.25 -12.00
N PHE A 49 0.66 10.26 -12.01
CA PHE A 49 0.09 9.71 -10.78
C PHE A 49 0.68 8.35 -10.46
N GLU A 50 1.04 8.14 -9.21
CA GLU A 50 1.53 6.87 -8.68
C GLU A 50 0.67 6.43 -7.48
N SER A 51 0.56 5.13 -7.26
CA SER A 51 -0.09 4.56 -6.07
C SER A 51 0.97 3.91 -5.17
N TYR A 52 0.92 4.24 -3.89
CA TYR A 52 1.73 3.57 -2.88
C TYR A 52 0.83 2.88 -1.87
N TRP A 53 1.34 1.78 -1.32
CA TRP A 53 0.65 0.94 -0.37
C TRP A 53 1.57 0.58 0.79
N ARG A 54 1.01 0.44 1.98
CA ARG A 54 1.70 -0.19 3.11
C ARG A 54 0.78 -1.20 3.78
N CYS A 55 1.37 -2.30 4.23
CA CYS A 55 0.72 -3.24 5.12
C CYS A 55 0.91 -2.75 6.56
N ASN A 56 -0.18 -2.63 7.31
CA ASN A 56 -0.18 -2.12 8.68
C ASN A 56 0.60 -0.78 8.79
N THR A 57 1.56 -0.70 9.71
CA THR A 57 2.40 0.50 9.94
C THR A 57 3.76 0.45 9.24
N GLY A 58 3.92 -0.45 8.25
CA GLY A 58 5.15 -0.61 7.50
C GLY A 58 5.49 0.55 6.55
N LYS A 59 6.59 0.39 5.81
CA LYS A 59 7.03 1.33 4.79
C LYS A 59 6.04 1.39 3.62
N TRP A 60 5.92 2.56 3.00
CA TRP A 60 5.16 2.70 1.76
C TRP A 60 5.93 2.13 0.58
N ILE A 61 5.25 1.30 -0.20
CA ILE A 61 5.79 0.56 -1.33
C ILE A 61 5.01 0.97 -2.57
N GLU A 62 5.72 1.21 -3.66
CA GLU A 62 5.09 1.49 -4.95
C GLU A 62 4.23 0.31 -5.40
N GLN A 63 3.08 0.59 -6.00
CA GLN A 63 2.19 -0.46 -6.48
C GLN A 63 2.88 -1.35 -7.53
N SER A 64 3.75 -0.77 -8.35
CA SER A 64 4.58 -1.46 -9.34
C SER A 64 5.47 -2.55 -8.72
N CYS A 65 5.97 -2.33 -7.49
CA CYS A 65 6.77 -3.31 -6.75
C CYS A 65 5.91 -4.45 -6.21
N LEU A 66 4.73 -4.15 -5.66
CA LEU A 66 3.81 -5.15 -5.10
C LEU A 66 3.12 -6.02 -6.15
N SER A 67 2.71 -5.41 -7.26
CA SER A 67 2.02 -6.13 -8.32
C SER A 67 2.28 -5.45 -9.66
N PRO A 68 3.40 -5.79 -10.34
CA PRO A 68 3.82 -5.14 -11.58
C PRO A 68 2.80 -5.24 -12.72
N ARG A 69 1.86 -6.19 -12.61
CA ARG A 69 0.89 -6.51 -13.67
C ARG A 69 -0.56 -6.27 -13.28
N ASN A 70 -0.89 -6.14 -11.99
CA ASN A 70 -2.26 -6.08 -11.52
C ASN A 70 -2.44 -5.05 -10.40
N SER A 71 -3.68 -4.63 -10.16
CA SER A 71 -3.99 -3.86 -8.96
C SER A 71 -4.08 -4.78 -7.75
N ILE A 72 -3.56 -4.37 -6.60
CA ILE A 72 -3.77 -5.11 -5.34
C ILE A 72 -5.17 -4.85 -4.75
N LEU A 73 -5.82 -3.76 -5.17
CA LEU A 73 -7.12 -3.35 -4.64
C LEU A 73 -8.24 -4.41 -4.80
N PRO A 74 -8.40 -5.10 -5.94
CA PRO A 74 -9.39 -6.17 -6.08
C PRO A 74 -9.18 -7.29 -5.07
N MET A 75 -7.93 -7.68 -4.84
CA MET A 75 -7.60 -8.75 -3.89
C MET A 75 -7.93 -8.34 -2.45
N ILE A 76 -7.62 -7.10 -2.05
CA ILE A 76 -8.00 -6.58 -0.73
C ILE A 76 -9.54 -6.48 -0.61
N ASN A 77 -10.25 -6.04 -1.65
CA ASN A 77 -11.71 -5.95 -1.64
C ASN A 77 -12.40 -7.31 -1.58
N GLU A 78 -11.85 -8.33 -2.24
CA GLU A 78 -12.43 -9.67 -2.34
C GLU A 78 -12.12 -10.51 -1.10
N PHE A 79 -10.87 -10.44 -0.62
CA PHE A 79 -10.36 -11.33 0.44
C PHE A 79 -10.17 -10.65 1.79
N GLY A 80 -10.27 -9.32 1.86
CA GLY A 80 -10.00 -8.57 3.08
C GLY A 80 -10.88 -8.96 4.27
N GLU A 81 -12.10 -9.45 4.06
CA GLU A 81 -12.97 -9.90 5.17
C GLU A 81 -12.58 -11.28 5.73
N GLU A 82 -11.89 -12.10 4.93
CA GLU A 82 -11.59 -13.50 5.24
C GLU A 82 -10.14 -13.71 5.70
N PHE A 83 -9.24 -12.85 5.23
CA PHE A 83 -7.81 -12.93 5.44
C PHE A 83 -7.28 -11.69 6.17
N THR A 84 -6.20 -11.88 6.92
CA THR A 84 -5.44 -10.81 7.56
C THR A 84 -4.65 -10.01 6.51
N ALA A 85 -4.28 -8.78 6.84
CA ALA A 85 -3.45 -7.95 5.96
C ALA A 85 -2.10 -8.61 5.62
N GLU A 86 -1.52 -9.35 6.58
CA GLU A 86 -0.25 -10.07 6.45
C GLU A 86 -0.40 -11.32 5.55
N GLU A 87 -1.45 -12.12 5.72
CA GLU A 87 -1.72 -13.26 4.81
C GLU A 87 -1.87 -12.81 3.35
N ILE A 88 -2.48 -11.64 3.13
CA ILE A 88 -2.59 -11.02 1.81
C ILE A 88 -1.22 -10.58 1.28
N LEU A 89 -0.34 -10.06 2.14
CA LEU A 89 1.04 -9.70 1.78
C LEU A 89 1.86 -10.93 1.42
N ASP A 90 1.78 -11.99 2.22
CA ASP A 90 2.48 -13.26 1.99
C ASP A 90 2.09 -13.86 0.64
N GLU A 91 0.80 -13.82 0.29
CA GLU A 91 0.32 -14.30 -1.00
C GLU A 91 0.85 -13.44 -2.15
N LEU A 92 0.91 -12.11 -2.00
CA LEU A 92 1.53 -11.23 -2.99
C LEU A 92 3.01 -11.54 -3.20
N GLN A 93 3.76 -11.76 -2.11
CA GLN A 93 5.17 -12.13 -2.15
C GLN A 93 5.38 -13.50 -2.78
N ARG A 94 4.49 -14.45 -2.53
CA ARG A 94 4.51 -15.78 -3.17
C ARG A 94 4.31 -15.69 -4.69
N ILE A 95 3.42 -14.80 -5.14
CA ILE A 95 3.16 -14.56 -6.57
C ILE A 95 4.30 -13.75 -7.22
N ASN A 96 4.92 -12.84 -6.46
CA ASN A 96 5.98 -11.96 -6.92
C ASN A 96 7.14 -11.86 -5.91
N PRO A 97 8.12 -12.79 -5.97
CA PRO A 97 9.21 -12.86 -5.00
C PRO A 97 10.20 -11.69 -5.05
N ILE A 98 10.05 -10.74 -5.99
CA ILE A 98 10.88 -9.53 -6.03
C ILE A 98 10.63 -8.64 -4.80
N ILE A 99 9.45 -8.77 -4.16
CA ILE A 99 9.03 -7.97 -3.00
C ILE A 99 9.88 -8.26 -1.75
N SER A 100 10.53 -9.42 -1.64
CA SER A 100 11.25 -9.82 -0.42
C SER A 100 12.52 -9.01 -0.14
N TYR A 101 13.13 -8.39 -1.15
CA TYR A 101 14.42 -7.69 -1.00
C TYR A 101 14.33 -6.31 -0.34
N GLU A 102 13.15 -5.68 -0.28
CA GLU A 102 12.99 -4.36 0.36
C GLU A 102 12.52 -4.44 1.83
N TYR A 103 12.16 -5.63 2.31
CA TYR A 103 11.69 -5.87 3.68
C TYR A 103 12.76 -6.42 4.63
N GLU A 104 13.92 -6.89 4.13
CA GLU A 104 14.96 -7.52 4.95
C GLU A 104 16.00 -6.54 5.54
N ASP A 105 15.93 -5.23 5.24
CA ASP A 105 16.94 -4.24 5.67
C ASP A 105 16.74 -3.67 7.09
N GLU A 106 15.80 -4.19 7.89
CA GLU A 106 15.68 -3.81 9.32
C GLU A 106 15.46 -5.05 10.22
N ASN A 107 16.55 -5.74 10.56
CA ASN A 107 16.66 -6.61 11.74
C ASN A 107 18.01 -6.39 12.44
#